data_AF-A0A0R3MT76-F1
#
_entry.id   AF-A0A0R3MT76-F1
#
_cell.length_a   1.000
_cell.length_b   1.000
_cell.length_c   1.000
_cell.angle_alpha   90.00
_cell.angle_beta   90.00
_cell.angle_gamma   90.00
#
_symmetry.space_group_name_H-M   'P 1'
#
loop_
_entity.id
_entity.type
_entity.pdbx_description
1 polymer ?
#
loop_
_entity_poly.entity_id
_entity_poly.type
_entity_poly.pdbx_seq_one_letter_code
_entity_poly.pdbx_strand_id
1 'polypeptide(L)' 'MISATIILALLHAPNGHDIHVNPREVTSMHAAIPGKKNELVTEGVRCVINLTDGRFVSVVETCDEVSRLFQTKRPP' A
#
# COMPACT_ATOMS: atom_id res chain seq x y z
N MET A 1 -25.97 9.34 -14.38
CA MET A 1 -24.63 8.73 -14.46
C MET A 1 -23.88 9.11 -13.20
N ILE A 2 -23.59 8.17 -12.30
CA ILE A 2 -22.77 8.44 -11.12
C ILE A 2 -21.32 8.37 -11.58
N SER A 3 -20.62 9.51 -11.67
CA SER A 3 -19.18 9.52 -11.93
C SER A 3 -18.46 8.99 -10.69
N ALA A 4 -17.78 7.85 -10.82
CA ALA A 4 -16.90 7.34 -9.78
C ALA A 4 -15.56 8.07 -9.86
N THR A 5 -15.32 9.03 -8.95
CA THR A 5 -14.01 9.65 -8.77
C THR A 5 -13.07 8.64 -8.15
N ILE A 6 -12.02 8.23 -8.88
CA ILE A 6 -10.97 7.37 -8.34
C ILE A 6 -10.03 8.24 -7.52
N ILE A 7 -9.93 7.95 -6.22
CA ILE A 7 -9.00 8.63 -5.31
C ILE A 7 -7.83 7.68 -5.06
N LEU A 8 -6.66 8.04 -5.60
CA LEU A 8 -5.43 7.29 -5.43
C LEU A 8 -4.65 7.84 -4.23
N ALA A 9 -4.08 6.93 -3.44
CA ALA A 9 -3.11 7.24 -2.41
C ALA A 9 -1.70 7.14 -2.99
N LEU A 10 -0.90 8.19 -2.78
CA LEU A 10 0.52 8.23 -3.13
C LEU A 10 1.32 7.58 -1.99
N LEU A 11 2.16 6.61 -2.34
CA LEU A 11 3.06 5.86 -1.46
C LEU A 11 4.44 5.76 -2.13
N HIS A 12 5.48 5.41 -1.39
CA HIS A 12 6.83 5.36 -1.95
C HIS A 12 7.42 3.94 -1.96
N ALA A 13 7.97 3.56 -3.11
CA ALA A 13 8.72 2.34 -3.27
C ALA A 13 10.10 2.43 -2.60
N PRO A 14 10.71 1.31 -2.17
CA PRO A 14 12.07 1.29 -1.62
C PRO A 14 13.15 1.80 -2.57
N ASN A 15 12.90 1.74 -3.89
CA ASN A 15 13.79 2.24 -4.92
C ASN A 15 13.60 3.75 -5.21
N GLY A 16 12.77 4.45 -4.44
CA GLY A 16 12.58 5.90 -4.52
C GLY A 16 11.54 6.35 -5.56
N HIS A 17 10.80 5.44 -6.20
CA HIS A 17 9.73 5.80 -7.12
C HIS A 17 8.35 5.87 -6.43
N ASP A 18 7.50 6.72 -6.96
CA ASP A 18 6.13 6.92 -6.50
C ASP A 18 5.20 5.78 -6.96
N ILE A 19 4.36 5.32 -6.04
CA ILE A 19 3.33 4.32 -6.29
C ILE A 19 1.96 4.91 -5.96
N HIS A 20 1.05 4.80 -6.92
CA HIS A 20 -0.34 5.18 -6.73
C HIS A 20 -1.19 3.93 -6.49
N VAL A 21 -1.80 3.85 -5.31
CA VAL A 21 -2.66 2.73 -4.91
C VAL A 21 -4.09 3.19 -4.79
N ASN A 22 -5.02 2.47 -5.40
CA ASN A 22 -6.46 2.63 -5.17
C ASN A 22 -6.85 1.93 -3.86
N PRO A 23 -7.25 2.64 -2.79
CA PRO A 23 -7.60 2.01 -1.52
C PRO A 23 -8.77 1.01 -1.61
N ARG A 24 -9.59 1.10 -2.66
CA ARG A 24 -10.72 0.18 -2.89
C ARG A 24 -10.26 -1.19 -3.41
N GLU A 25 -9.07 -1.26 -3.99
CA GLU A 25 -8.49 -2.50 -4.51
C GLU A 25 -7.62 -3.20 -3.46
N VAL A 26 -7.46 -2.63 -2.26
CA VAL A 26 -6.64 -3.22 -1.21
C VAL A 26 -7.43 -4.29 -0.46
N THR A 27 -6.86 -5.50 -0.39
CA THR A 27 -7.46 -6.66 0.28
C THR A 27 -6.86 -6.90 1.66
N SER A 28 -5.53 -6.77 1.80
CA SER A 28 -4.85 -6.86 3.08
C SER A 28 -3.55 -6.06 3.09
N MET A 29 -3.01 -5.82 4.29
CA MET A 29 -1.70 -5.21 4.50
C MET A 29 -0.91 -6.04 5.52
N HIS A 30 0.39 -6.19 5.29
CA HIS A 30 1.29 -6.95 6.15
C HIS A 30 2.52 -6.11 6.49
N ALA A 31 2.76 -5.91 7.78
CA ALA A 31 3.96 -5.22 8.24
C ALA A 31 5.20 -6.08 8.02
N ALA A 32 6.31 -5.44 7.65
CA ALA A 32 7.59 -6.12 7.63
C ALA A 32 8.00 -6.51 9.06
N ILE A 33 8.43 -7.76 9.26
CA ILE A 33 8.88 -8.25 10.57
C ILE A 33 10.38 -7.94 10.70
N PRO A 34 10.81 -7.14 11.70
CA PRO A 34 12.22 -6.85 11.91
C PRO A 34 13.04 -8.12 12.08
N GLY A 35 14.16 -8.23 11.36
CA GLY A 35 15.08 -9.37 11.46
C GLY A 35 14.63 -10.66 10.76
N LYS A 36 13.45 -10.69 10.13
CA LYS A 36 13.07 -11.77 9.20
C LYS A 36 13.27 -11.31 7.77
N LYS A 37 14.07 -12.07 7.03
CA LYS A 37 14.17 -11.94 5.57
C LYS A 37 12.86 -12.46 4.98
N ASN A 38 11.90 -11.57 4.75
CA ASN A 38 10.77 -11.91 3.89
C ASN A 38 11.33 -11.94 2.47
N GLU A 39 11.24 -13.07 1.77
CA GLU A 39 11.78 -13.23 0.41
C GLU A 39 11.19 -12.22 -0.59
N LEU A 40 10.06 -11.60 -0.24
CA LEU A 40 9.33 -10.58 -1.00
C LEU A 40 9.69 -9.13 -0.61
N VAL A 41 10.52 -8.92 0.41
CA VAL A 41 10.76 -7.64 1.08
C VAL A 41 12.24 -7.31 0.94
N THR A 42 12.56 -6.47 -0.03
CA THR A 42 13.86 -5.83 -0.13
C THR A 42 14.10 -4.91 1.08
N GLU A 43 15.36 -4.62 1.37
CA GLU A 43 15.74 -3.71 2.44
C GLU A 43 15.00 -2.35 2.31
N GLY A 44 14.46 -1.85 3.42
CA GLY A 44 13.72 -0.58 3.45
C GLY A 44 12.19 -0.69 3.29
N VAL A 45 11.64 -1.85 2.94
CA VAL A 45 10.18 -2.07 2.93
C VAL A 45 9.65 -2.14 4.37
N ARG A 46 8.58 -1.41 4.65
CA ARG A 46 7.93 -1.38 5.98
C ARG A 46 6.47 -1.85 5.94
N CYS A 47 5.84 -1.86 4.78
CA CYS A 47 4.52 -2.46 4.56
C CYS A 47 4.42 -3.12 3.19
N VAL A 48 3.72 -4.26 3.14
CA VAL A 48 3.30 -4.92 1.91
C VAL A 48 1.78 -4.85 1.79
N ILE A 49 1.29 -4.37 0.66
CA ILE A 49 -0.13 -4.15 0.37
C ILE A 49 -0.55 -5.15 -0.68
N ASN A 50 -1.55 -5.99 -0.38
CA ASN A 50 -2.13 -6.92 -1.35
C ASN A 50 -3.34 -6.29 -2.04
N LEU A 51 -3.45 -6.51 -3.34
CA LEU A 51 -4.52 -5.97 -4.18
C LEU A 51 -5.51 -7.06 -4.60
N THR A 52 -6.69 -6.65 -5.07
CA THR A 52 -7.78 -7.55 -5.52
C THR A 52 -7.41 -8.36 -6.76
N ASP A 53 -6.44 -7.91 -7.55
CA ASP A 53 -5.95 -8.61 -8.74
C ASP A 53 -4.84 -9.64 -8.43
N GLY A 54 -4.55 -9.87 -7.15
CA GLY A 54 -3.51 -10.80 -6.69
C GLY A 54 -2.10 -10.23 -6.75
N ARG A 55 -1.90 -8.98 -7.19
CA ARG A 55 -0.61 -8.29 -7.08
C ARG A 55 -0.40 -7.78 -5.67
N PHE A 56 0.86 -7.56 -5.33
CA PHE A 56 1.25 -6.89 -4.10
C PHE A 56 2.20 -5.73 -4.39
N VAL A 57 2.19 -4.76 -3.49
CA VAL A 57 2.99 -3.55 -3.56
C VAL A 57 3.79 -3.43 -2.27
N SER A 58 5.10 -3.25 -2.39
CA SER A 58 5.98 -3.04 -1.24
C SER A 58 6.31 -1.56 -1.12
N VAL A 59 6.11 -1.01 0.08
CA VAL A 59 6.25 0.42 0.34
C VAL A 59 7.12 0.69 1.57
N VAL A 60 7.71 1.89 1.62
CA VAL A 60 8.57 2.33 2.73
C VAL A 60 7.76 2.90 3.91
N GLU A 61 6.50 3.23 3.70
CA GLU A 61 5.57 3.57 4.78
C GLU A 61 5.25 2.35 5.64
N THR A 62 4.97 2.59 6.92
CA THR A 62 4.38 1.57 7.81
C THR A 62 2.95 1.28 7.43
N CYS A 63 2.45 0.08 7.76
CA CYS A 63 1.04 -0.23 7.48
C CYS A 63 0.06 0.67 8.24
N ASP A 64 0.46 1.24 9.37
CA ASP A 64 -0.34 2.23 10.09
C ASP A 64 -0.45 3.56 9.33
N GLU A 65 0.65 4.05 8.76
CA GLU A 65 0.66 5.25 7.91
C GLU A 65 -0.19 5.04 6.65
N VAL A 66 -0.03 3.89 5.99
CA VAL A 66 -0.84 3.50 4.82
C VAL A 66 -2.33 3.44 5.19
N SER A 67 -2.67 2.81 6.31
CA SER A 67 -4.05 2.70 6.79
C SER A 67 -4.70 4.08 7.01
N ARG A 68 -3.98 5.02 7.61
CA ARG A 68 -4.45 6.41 7.83
C ARG A 68 -4.66 7.15 6.51
N LEU A 69 -3.75 6.97 5.54
CA LEU A 69 -3.90 7.54 4.20
C LEU A 69 -5.17 7.00 3.53
N PHE A 70 -5.41 5.69 3.60
CA PHE A 70 -6.58 5.06 2.99
C PHE A 70 -7.90 5.47 3.63
N GLN A 71 -7.94 5.62 4.95
CA GLN A 71 -9.15 6.10 5.65
C GLN A 71 -9.53 7.52 5.22
N THR A 72 -8.55 8.38 4.96
CA THR A 72 -8.79 9.77 4.51
C THR A 72 -9.31 9.82 3.06
N LYS A 73 -9.01 8.80 2.26
CA LYS A 73 -9.32 8.75 0.83
C LYS A 73 -10.52 7.84 0.48
N ARG A 74 -11.11 7.15 1.46
CA ARG A 74 -12.28 6.28 1.26
C ARG A 74 -13.57 7.10 1.44
N PRO A 75 -14.37 7.33 0.38
CA PRO A 75 -15.71 7.90 0.55
C PRO A 75 -16.63 6.94 1.31
N PRO A 76 -17.69 7.44 1.97
CA PRO A 76 -18.67 6.63 2.68
C PRO A 76 -19.37 5.59 1.77
#